data_AF-A0A350Q7P8-F1
#
_entry.id   AF-A0A350Q7P8-F1
#
_cell.length_a   1.000
_cell.length_b   1.000
_cell.length_c   1.000
_cell.angle_alpha   90.00
_cell.angle_beta   90.00
_cell.angle_gamma   90.00
#
_symmetry.space_group_name_H-M   'P 1'
#
loop_
_entity.id
_entity.type
_entity.pdbx_description
1 polymer ?
#
loop_
_entity_poly.entity_id
_entity_poly.type
_entity_poly.pdbx_seq_one_letter_code
_entity_poly.pdbx_strand_id
1 'polypeptide(L)'
;MEALVDFFLLTMLAVTALALLKLRNLFAVAMLAGIYSLLSAGLFVALDAVDVAFTEAAVGAGISTILLLGTLSLVGHDQKKSTRSSVVPLLVVLVTGSILVYGTLDMPPYGDPGNPAHHHVAPHYLEESEHEIGIPNVVTSVLASYRGYDTMGETTVIFTAMVGVLLLM
;
A
#
# COMPACT_ATOMS: atom_id res chain seq x y z
N MET A 1 22.60 8.32 5.96
CA MET A 1 22.61 7.00 5.28
C MET A 1 21.18 6.57 4.97
N GLU A 2 20.24 6.80 5.89
CA GLU A 2 18.80 6.53 5.72
C GLU A 2 18.18 7.22 4.50
N ALA A 3 18.32 8.55 4.35
CA ALA A 3 17.81 9.23 3.16
C ALA A 3 18.31 8.65 1.83
N LEU A 4 19.54 8.11 1.79
CA LEU A 4 20.06 7.46 0.58
C LEU A 4 19.33 6.15 0.29
N VAL A 5 19.01 5.37 1.33
CA VAL A 5 18.21 4.15 1.22
C VAL A 5 16.80 4.48 0.75
N ASP A 6 16.17 5.52 1.31
CA ASP A 6 14.82 5.94 0.91
C ASP A 6 14.77 6.37 -0.55
N PHE A 7 15.68 7.26 -0.98
CA PHE A 7 15.76 7.69 -2.37
C PHE A 7 16.07 6.51 -3.32
N PHE A 8 16.91 5.58 -2.89
CA PHE A 8 17.20 4.37 -3.67
C PHE A 8 15.96 3.49 -3.85
N LEU A 9 15.22 3.21 -2.77
CA LEU A 9 13.99 2.41 -2.81
C LEU A 9 12.89 3.11 -3.61
N LEU A 10 12.69 4.42 -3.43
CA LEU A 10 11.76 5.22 -4.22
C LEU A 10 12.10 5.20 -5.71
N THR A 11 13.39 5.29 -6.05
CA THR A 11 13.83 5.18 -7.44
C THR A 11 13.55 3.80 -8.02
N MET A 12 13.80 2.73 -7.26
CA MET A 12 13.45 1.36 -7.67
C MET A 12 11.94 1.19 -7.86
N LEU A 13 11.11 1.75 -6.96
CA LEU A 13 9.65 1.77 -7.10
C LEU A 13 9.21 2.50 -8.38
N ALA A 14 9.79 3.68 -8.66
CA ALA A 14 9.49 4.41 -9.89
C ALA A 14 9.89 3.63 -11.15
N VAL A 15 11.07 3.00 -11.15
CA VAL A 15 11.56 2.18 -12.26
C VAL A 15 10.66 0.96 -12.49
N THR A 16 10.30 0.24 -11.43
CA THR A 16 9.41 -0.94 -11.52
C THR A 16 8.00 -0.57 -11.96
N ALA A 17 7.44 0.55 -11.48
CA ALA A 17 6.16 1.09 -11.96
C ALA A 17 6.19 1.43 -13.46
N LEU A 18 7.25 2.10 -13.93
CA LEU A 18 7.40 2.41 -15.36
C LEU A 18 7.62 1.15 -16.22
N ALA A 19 8.31 0.14 -15.68
CA ALA A 19 8.51 -1.14 -16.35
C ALA A 19 7.19 -1.92 -16.49
N LEU A 20 6.33 -1.92 -15.47
CA LEU A 20 5.00 -2.54 -15.51
C LEU A 20 4.16 -2.04 -16.70
N LEU A 21 4.23 -0.75 -17.02
CA LEU A 21 3.48 -0.15 -18.14
C LEU A 21 3.92 -0.65 -19.53
N LYS A 22 5.14 -1.21 -19.64
CA LYS A 22 5.70 -1.67 -20.92
C LYS A 22 5.56 -3.18 -21.13
N LEU A 23 5.31 -3.95 -20.07
CA LEU A 23 5.20 -5.39 -20.15
C LEU A 23 3.88 -5.81 -20.79
N ARG A 24 3.95 -6.80 -21.69
CA ARG A 24 2.78 -7.42 -22.32
C ARG A 24 2.48 -8.82 -21.80
N ASN A 25 3.47 -9.44 -21.17
CA ASN A 25 3.33 -10.75 -20.55
C ASN A 25 2.77 -10.54 -19.13
N LEU A 26 1.56 -11.04 -18.90
CA LEU A 26 0.81 -10.85 -17.65
C LEU A 26 1.43 -11.61 -16.48
N PHE A 27 2.11 -12.74 -16.73
CA PHE A 27 2.88 -13.43 -15.70
C PHE A 27 4.04 -12.54 -15.22
N ALA A 28 4.78 -11.92 -16.15
CA ALA A 28 5.83 -10.97 -15.80
C ALA A 28 5.28 -9.73 -15.08
N VAL A 29 4.09 -9.25 -15.47
CA VAL A 29 3.39 -8.16 -14.77
C VAL A 29 3.05 -8.56 -13.33
N ALA A 30 2.49 -9.75 -13.11
CA ALA A 30 2.14 -10.23 -11.78
C ALA A 30 3.40 -10.36 -10.89
N MET A 31 4.48 -10.94 -11.41
CA MET A 31 5.74 -11.05 -10.68
C MET A 31 6.34 -9.69 -10.35
N LEU A 32 6.34 -8.75 -11.30
CA LEU A 32 6.89 -7.42 -11.09
C LEU A 32 6.03 -6.57 -10.14
N ALA A 33 4.72 -6.76 -10.11
CA ALA A 33 3.82 -6.15 -9.13
C ALA A 33 4.11 -6.67 -7.71
N GLY A 34 4.37 -7.98 -7.56
CA GLY A 34 4.82 -8.55 -6.29
C GLY A 34 6.17 -7.97 -5.83
N ILE A 35 7.12 -7.78 -6.75
CA ILE A 35 8.40 -7.12 -6.46
C ILE A 35 8.19 -5.66 -6.06
N TYR A 36 7.32 -4.93 -6.75
CA TYR A 36 6.96 -3.55 -6.37
C TYR A 36 6.44 -3.50 -4.93
N SER A 37 5.55 -4.42 -4.56
CA SER A 37 5.01 -4.50 -3.19
C SER A 37 6.07 -4.89 -2.15
N LEU A 38 7.03 -5.74 -2.52
CA LEU A 38 8.14 -6.06 -1.62
C LEU A 38 9.09 -4.85 -1.43
N LEU A 39 9.30 -4.05 -2.48
CA LEU A 39 10.07 -2.82 -2.41
C LEU A 39 9.37 -1.75 -1.55
N SER A 40 8.04 -1.64 -1.64
CA SER A 40 7.26 -0.73 -0.77
C SER A 40 7.28 -1.20 0.68
N ALA A 41 7.19 -2.50 0.95
CA ALA A 41 7.40 -3.05 2.29
C ALA A 41 8.79 -2.68 2.84
N GLY A 42 9.85 -2.80 2.02
CA GLY A 42 11.19 -2.36 2.37
C GLY A 42 11.28 -0.87 2.70
N LEU A 43 10.56 -0.02 1.95
CA LEU A 43 10.45 1.41 2.25
C LEU A 43 9.72 1.66 3.58
N PHE A 44 8.65 0.93 3.88
CA PHE A 44 7.95 1.05 5.16
C PHE A 44 8.83 0.64 6.34
N VAL A 45 9.68 -0.38 6.19
CA VAL A 45 10.70 -0.69 7.22
C VAL A 45 11.69 0.46 7.40
N ALA A 46 12.14 1.07 6.31
CA ALA A 46 13.06 2.21 6.38
C ALA A 46 12.43 3.44 7.05
N LEU A 47 11.11 3.56 7.00
CA LEU A 47 10.31 4.60 7.65
C LEU A 47 9.86 4.21 9.08
N ASP A 48 10.46 3.20 9.70
CA ASP A 48 10.12 2.64 11.02
C ASP A 48 8.67 2.14 11.16
N ALA A 49 7.98 1.89 10.05
CA ALA A 49 6.61 1.40 9.99
C ALA A 49 6.56 -0.13 9.80
N VAL A 50 7.15 -0.88 10.73
CA VAL A 50 7.36 -2.34 10.60
C VAL A 50 6.05 -3.12 10.49
N ASP A 51 5.01 -2.75 11.25
CA ASP A 51 3.70 -3.44 11.18
C ASP A 51 3.00 -3.22 9.82
N VAL A 52 3.16 -2.03 9.22
CA VAL A 52 2.67 -1.74 7.86
C VAL A 52 3.50 -2.50 6.82
N ALA A 53 4.82 -2.60 7.02
CA ALA A 53 5.68 -3.38 6.15
C ALA A 53 5.31 -4.87 6.13
N PHE A 54 4.99 -5.47 7.29
CA PHE A 54 4.57 -6.86 7.37
C PHE A 54 3.25 -7.11 6.63
N THR A 55 2.27 -6.21 6.77
CA THR A 55 1.00 -6.35 6.07
C THR A 55 1.16 -6.19 4.56
N GLU A 56 1.97 -5.22 4.11
CA GLU A 56 2.27 -5.04 2.68
C GLU A 56 3.01 -6.27 2.09
N ALA A 57 4.01 -6.79 2.80
CA ALA A 57 4.73 -7.98 2.34
C ALA A 57 3.83 -9.23 2.29
N ALA A 58 2.97 -9.44 3.30
CA ALA A 58 2.09 -10.59 3.36
C ALA A 58 0.94 -10.50 2.33
N VAL A 59 0.28 -9.36 2.24
CA VAL A 59 -0.93 -9.18 1.43
C VAL A 59 -0.58 -8.78 0.00
N GLY A 60 0.23 -7.74 -0.17
CA GLY A 60 0.57 -7.19 -1.48
C GLY A 60 1.54 -8.09 -2.24
N ALA A 61 2.68 -8.44 -1.64
CA ALA A 61 3.65 -9.31 -2.31
C ALA A 61 3.26 -10.80 -2.24
N GLY A 62 2.63 -11.25 -1.15
CA GLY A 62 2.22 -12.64 -0.94
C GLY A 62 0.88 -13.01 -1.58
N ILE A 63 -0.22 -12.78 -0.87
CA ILE A 63 -1.55 -13.28 -1.24
C ILE A 63 -2.02 -12.74 -2.60
N SER A 64 -1.85 -11.44 -2.87
CA SER A 64 -2.27 -10.83 -4.14
C SER A 64 -1.55 -11.47 -5.33
N THR A 65 -0.24 -11.71 -5.23
CA THR A 65 0.53 -12.40 -6.27
C THR A 65 -0.01 -13.82 -6.51
N ILE A 66 -0.29 -14.59 -5.46
CA ILE A 66 -0.87 -15.93 -5.58
C ILE A 66 -2.22 -15.90 -6.29
N LEU A 67 -3.10 -14.96 -5.91
CA LEU A 67 -4.43 -14.81 -6.53
C LEU A 67 -4.33 -14.38 -8.00
N LEU A 68 -3.42 -13.46 -8.33
CA LEU A 68 -3.17 -13.03 -9.71
C LEU A 68 -2.64 -14.19 -10.56
N LEU A 69 -1.67 -14.96 -10.06
CA LEU A 69 -1.14 -16.14 -10.75
C LEU A 69 -2.21 -17.24 -10.90
N GLY A 70 -3.03 -17.47 -9.87
CA GLY A 70 -4.18 -18.37 -9.93
C GLY A 70 -5.18 -17.94 -10.99
N THR A 71 -5.46 -16.64 -11.10
CA THR A 71 -6.31 -16.09 -12.16
C THR A 71 -5.70 -16.30 -13.54
N LEU A 72 -4.39 -16.08 -13.71
CA LEU A 72 -3.69 -16.28 -14.98
C LEU A 72 -3.70 -17.74 -15.44
N SER A 73 -3.76 -18.70 -14.51
CA SER A 73 -3.93 -20.11 -14.85
C SER A 73 -5.26 -20.39 -15.58
N LEU A 74 -6.27 -19.52 -15.42
CA LEU A 74 -7.59 -19.64 -16.03
C LEU A 74 -7.74 -18.78 -17.29
N VAL A 75 -7.11 -17.60 -17.35
CA VAL A 75 -7.33 -16.61 -18.44
C VAL A 75 -6.18 -16.51 -19.46
N GLY A 76 -5.05 -17.16 -19.20
CA GLY A 76 -3.85 -17.10 -20.04
C GLY A 76 -2.90 -15.95 -19.69
N HIS A 77 -1.70 -15.94 -20.30
CA HIS A 77 -0.61 -15.04 -19.92
C HIS A 77 -0.39 -13.83 -20.84
N ASP A 78 -1.08 -13.75 -21.98
CA ASP A 78 -0.84 -12.69 -22.97
C ASP A 78 -1.91 -11.59 -22.92
N GLN A 79 -1.45 -10.35 -22.88
CA GLN A 79 -2.32 -9.19 -22.98
C GLN A 79 -3.04 -9.13 -24.34
N LYS A 80 -4.37 -8.97 -24.33
CA LYS A 80 -5.15 -8.71 -25.54
C LYS A 80 -4.73 -7.38 -26.18
N LYS A 81 -4.51 -7.38 -27.50
CA LYS A 81 -4.22 -6.16 -28.26
C LYS A 81 -5.44 -5.23 -28.22
N SER A 82 -5.25 -4.00 -27.71
CA SER A 82 -6.28 -2.97 -27.78
C SER A 82 -6.33 -2.36 -29.18
N THR A 83 -7.54 -2.19 -29.71
CA THR A 83 -7.80 -1.45 -30.97
C THR A 83 -8.25 -0.01 -30.70
N ARG A 84 -8.46 0.38 -29.45
CA ARG A 84 -8.92 1.72 -29.04
C ARG A 84 -7.73 2.62 -28.70
N SER A 85 -7.88 3.92 -28.99
CA SER A 85 -6.92 4.96 -28.64
C SER A 85 -6.76 5.08 -27.12
N SER A 86 -5.51 5.15 -26.65
CA SER A 86 -5.16 5.32 -25.24
C SER A 86 -5.13 6.79 -24.78
N VAL A 87 -5.45 7.75 -25.66
CA VAL A 87 -5.34 9.18 -25.35
C VAL A 87 -6.29 9.60 -24.22
N VAL A 88 -7.54 9.15 -24.25
CA VAL A 88 -8.52 9.50 -23.19
C VAL A 88 -8.12 8.88 -21.84
N PRO A 89 -7.82 7.56 -21.72
CA PRO A 89 -7.30 7.00 -20.48
C PRO A 89 -6.03 7.70 -19.97
N LEU A 90 -5.11 8.04 -20.88
CA LEU A 90 -3.88 8.74 -20.52
C LEU A 90 -4.16 10.13 -19.94
N LEU A 91 -5.08 10.89 -20.55
CA LEU A 91 -5.49 12.20 -20.05
C LEU A 91 -6.11 12.07 -18.65
N VAL A 92 -6.97 11.07 -18.43
CA VAL A 92 -7.56 10.81 -17.11
C VAL A 92 -6.46 10.52 -16.07
N VAL A 93 -5.50 9.64 -16.38
CA VAL A 93 -4.40 9.32 -15.46
C VAL A 93 -3.54 10.55 -15.16
N LEU A 94 -3.22 11.38 -16.17
CA LEU A 94 -2.43 12.59 -15.98
C LEU A 94 -3.16 13.64 -15.15
N VAL A 95 -4.46 13.84 -15.38
CA VAL A 95 -5.28 14.77 -14.59
C VAL A 95 -5.38 14.28 -13.15
N THR A 96 -5.72 13.01 -12.92
CA THR A 96 -5.79 12.44 -11.56
C THR A 96 -4.45 12.53 -10.86
N GLY A 97 -3.34 12.16 -11.52
CA GLY A 97 -2.00 12.27 -10.96
C GLY A 97 -1.62 13.71 -10.61
N SER A 98 -1.96 14.67 -11.48
CA SER A 98 -1.71 16.11 -11.22
C SER A 98 -2.51 16.62 -10.03
N ILE A 99 -3.77 16.18 -9.88
CA ILE A 99 -4.61 16.54 -8.72
C ILE A 99 -4.02 15.95 -7.43
N LEU A 100 -3.55 14.70 -7.45
CA LEU A 100 -2.92 14.09 -6.28
C LEU A 100 -1.64 14.83 -5.88
N VAL A 101 -0.79 15.20 -6.85
CA VAL A 101 0.42 16.00 -6.60
C VAL A 101 0.05 17.38 -6.06
N TYR A 102 -0.98 18.03 -6.61
CA TYR A 102 -1.47 19.31 -6.08
C TYR A 102 -1.92 19.18 -4.62
N GLY A 103 -2.62 18.09 -4.26
CA GLY A 103 -3.03 17.80 -2.88
C GLY A 103 -1.85 17.64 -1.91
N THR A 104 -0.69 17.14 -2.38
CA THR A 104 0.50 17.04 -1.52
C THR A 104 1.12 18.39 -1.14
N LEU A 105 0.79 19.47 -1.85
CA LEU A 105 1.28 20.82 -1.52
C LEU A 105 0.64 21.40 -0.25
N ASP A 106 -0.54 20.91 0.13
CA ASP A 106 -1.26 21.33 1.34
C ASP A 106 -0.95 20.41 2.54
N MET A 107 -0.13 19.37 2.34
CA MET A 107 0.25 18.45 3.41
C MET A 107 1.32 19.09 4.32
N PRO A 108 1.27 18.82 5.64
CA PRO A 108 2.31 19.25 6.56
C PRO A 108 3.69 18.71 6.12
N PRO A 109 4.78 19.48 6.30
CA PRO A 109 6.10 19.05 5.86
C PRO A 109 6.52 17.74 6.53
N TYR A 110 7.11 16.85 5.74
CA TYR A 110 7.57 15.56 6.23
C TYR A 110 8.60 15.73 7.35
N GLY A 111 8.37 15.08 8.50
CA GLY A 111 9.28 15.07 9.65
C GLY A 111 9.32 16.36 10.48
N ASP A 112 8.44 17.34 10.22
CA ASP A 112 8.38 18.57 11.02
C ASP A 112 7.80 18.31 12.42
N PRO A 113 8.54 18.58 13.52
CA PRO A 113 8.04 18.42 14.89
C PRO A 113 6.81 19.27 15.21
N GLY A 114 6.58 20.35 14.45
CA GLY A 114 5.42 21.22 14.55
C GLY A 114 4.14 20.66 13.94
N ASN A 115 4.18 19.47 13.31
CA ASN A 115 3.00 18.88 12.69
C ASN A 115 1.90 18.55 13.72
N PRO A 116 0.60 18.72 13.36
CA PRO A 116 -0.54 18.48 14.27
C PRO A 116 -0.51 17.13 14.99
N ALA A 117 -0.03 16.07 14.33
CA ALA A 117 0.05 14.74 14.89
C ALA A 117 0.99 14.65 16.11
N HIS A 118 2.04 15.47 16.17
CA HIS A 118 3.04 15.45 17.24
C HIS A 118 2.65 16.25 18.49
N HIS A 119 1.58 17.05 18.45
CA HIS A 119 1.18 17.89 19.59
C HIS A 119 0.26 17.20 20.59
N HIS A 120 -0.50 16.20 20.16
CA HIS A 120 -1.53 15.59 21.01
C HIS A 120 -1.59 14.07 20.86
N VAL A 121 -1.87 13.57 19.66
CA VAL A 121 -2.17 12.15 19.46
C VAL A 121 -0.94 11.26 19.57
N ALA A 122 0.19 11.63 18.94
CA ALA A 122 1.39 10.80 19.00
C ALA A 122 2.00 10.72 20.40
N PRO A 123 2.18 11.84 21.16
CA PRO A 123 2.69 11.77 22.53
C PRO A 123 1.80 10.90 23.43
N HIS A 124 0.47 11.07 23.37
CA HIS A 124 -0.45 10.30 24.19
C HIS A 124 -0.36 8.80 23.91
N TYR A 125 -0.35 8.38 22.64
CA TYR A 125 -0.20 6.96 22.32
C TYR A 125 1.17 6.39 22.69
N LEU A 126 2.24 7.17 22.58
CA LEU A 126 3.59 6.70 22.90
C LEU A 126 3.84 6.61 24.41
N GLU A 127 3.28 7.53 25.21
CA GLU A 127 3.56 7.64 26.63
C GLU A 127 2.54 6.89 27.50
N GLU A 128 1.26 6.92 27.14
CA GLU A 128 0.18 6.40 28.00
C GLU A 128 -0.34 5.02 27.59
N SER A 129 -0.09 4.56 26.35
CA SER A 129 -0.72 3.32 25.85
C SER A 129 -0.34 2.06 26.62
N GLU A 130 0.90 1.96 27.10
CA GLU A 130 1.33 0.85 27.93
C GLU A 130 0.57 0.84 29.27
N HIS A 131 0.32 2.00 29.87
CA HIS A 131 -0.40 2.12 31.12
C HIS A 131 -1.91 1.89 30.96
N GLU A 132 -2.52 2.41 29.89
CA GLU A 132 -3.97 2.30 29.66
C GLU A 132 -4.40 0.93 29.13
N ILE A 133 -3.59 0.32 28.25
CA ILE A 133 -3.94 -0.91 27.52
C ILE A 133 -3.10 -2.12 27.96
N GLY A 134 -1.89 -1.91 28.47
CA GLY A 134 -1.00 -3.00 28.93
C GLY A 134 -0.29 -3.77 27.81
N ILE A 135 -0.34 -3.26 26.56
CA ILE A 135 0.30 -3.89 25.39
C ILE A 135 1.48 -3.02 24.94
N PRO A 136 2.70 -3.56 24.83
CA PRO A 136 3.89 -2.77 24.49
C PRO A 136 3.94 -2.30 23.03
N ASN A 137 3.24 -2.99 22.11
CA ASN A 137 3.16 -2.54 20.72
C ASN A 137 2.07 -1.46 20.58
N VAL A 138 2.53 -0.21 20.41
CA VAL A 138 1.67 0.98 20.24
C VAL A 138 0.77 0.90 19.01
N VAL A 139 1.22 0.34 17.89
CA VAL A 139 0.39 0.22 16.68
C VAL A 139 -0.76 -0.76 16.95
N THR A 140 -0.47 -1.87 17.61
CA THR A 140 -1.49 -2.86 17.99
C THR A 140 -2.50 -2.27 18.99
N SER A 141 -2.04 -1.51 19.98
CA SER A 141 -2.93 -0.85 20.95
C SER A 141 -3.82 0.20 20.29
N VAL A 142 -3.29 0.96 19.32
CA VAL A 142 -4.08 1.92 18.53
C VAL A 142 -5.14 1.20 17.71
N LEU A 143 -4.77 0.18 16.93
CA LEU A 143 -5.71 -0.51 16.03
C LEU A 143 -6.76 -1.33 16.79
N ALA A 144 -6.39 -1.98 17.90
CA ALA A 144 -7.31 -2.87 18.63
C ALA A 144 -8.12 -2.14 19.71
N SER A 145 -7.62 -1.03 20.26
CA SER A 145 -8.24 -0.33 21.38
C SER A 145 -8.66 1.09 21.00
N TYR A 146 -7.72 2.06 20.92
CA TYR A 146 -8.07 3.48 20.71
C TYR A 146 -8.92 3.71 19.45
N ARG A 147 -8.62 2.99 18.37
CA ARG A 147 -9.32 3.06 17.08
C ARG A 147 -9.92 1.71 16.67
N GLY A 148 -10.34 0.91 17.66
CA GLY A 148 -10.94 -0.41 17.43
C GLY A 148 -12.16 -0.41 16.51
N TYR A 149 -12.94 0.69 16.48
CA TYR A 149 -14.07 0.83 15.57
C TYR A 149 -13.68 0.88 14.09
N ASP A 150 -12.55 1.50 13.77
CA ASP A 150 -12.05 1.56 12.39
C ASP A 150 -11.65 0.15 11.92
N THR A 151 -10.91 -0.59 12.75
CA THR A 151 -10.49 -1.98 12.50
C THR A 151 -11.68 -2.95 12.41
N MET A 152 -12.74 -2.75 13.22
CA MET A 152 -13.98 -3.52 13.11
C MET A 152 -14.66 -3.28 11.75
N GLY A 153 -14.65 -2.04 11.27
CA GLY A 153 -15.13 -1.67 9.93
C GLY A 153 -14.33 -2.36 8.82
N GLU A 154 -13.00 -2.27 8.88
CA GLU A 154 -12.09 -2.94 7.93
C GLU A 154 -12.31 -4.46 7.91
N THR A 155 -12.43 -5.09 9.08
CA THR A 155 -12.70 -6.54 9.21
C THR A 155 -14.04 -6.91 8.57
N THR A 156 -15.08 -6.08 8.74
CA THR A 156 -16.39 -6.30 8.15
C THR A 156 -16.33 -6.21 6.61
N VAL A 157 -15.56 -5.26 6.07
CA VAL A 157 -15.37 -5.13 4.61
C VAL A 157 -14.66 -6.36 4.03
N ILE A 158 -13.58 -6.84 4.66
CA ILE A 158 -12.85 -8.02 4.18
C ILE A 158 -13.72 -9.27 4.29
N PHE A 159 -14.45 -9.43 5.40
CA PHE A 159 -15.37 -10.54 5.60
C PHE A 159 -16.48 -10.57 4.53
N THR A 160 -17.11 -9.42 4.27
CA THR A 160 -18.17 -9.32 3.25
C THR A 160 -17.64 -9.56 1.84
N ALA A 161 -16.43 -9.09 1.51
CA ALA A 161 -15.77 -9.41 0.25
C ALA A 161 -15.53 -10.92 0.10
N MET A 162 -15.05 -11.59 1.16
CA MET A 162 -14.84 -13.03 1.17
C MET A 162 -16.15 -13.81 0.96
N VAL A 163 -17.22 -13.45 1.69
CA VAL A 163 -18.56 -14.05 1.50
C VAL A 163 -19.05 -13.82 0.07
N GLY A 164 -18.86 -12.63 -0.49
CA GLY A 164 -19.20 -12.32 -1.88
C GLY A 164 -18.50 -13.22 -2.89
N VAL A 165 -17.19 -13.45 -2.72
CA VAL A 165 -16.43 -14.39 -3.57
C VAL A 165 -16.93 -15.82 -3.43
N LEU A 166 -17.21 -16.28 -2.20
CA LEU A 166 -17.71 -17.64 -1.96
C LEU A 166 -19.09 -17.88 -2.57
N LEU A 167 -19.95 -16.87 -2.64
CA LEU A 167 -21.27 -16.97 -3.27
C LEU A 167 -21.22 -16.95 -4.80
N LEU A 168 -20.14 -16.44 -5.40
CA LEU A 168 -19.93 -16.43 -6.85
C LEU A 168 -19.33 -17.75 -7.39
N MET A 169 -18.71 -18.54 -6.52
CA MET A 169 -18.16 -19.87 -6.83
C MET A 169 -19.25 -20.93 -6.82
#